data_AF-A0A1E3U8H0-F1
#
_entry.id   AF-A0A1E3U8H0-F1
#
_cell.length_a   1.000
_cell.length_b   1.000
_cell.length_c   1.000
_cell.angle_alpha   90.00
_cell.angle_beta   90.00
_cell.angle_gamma   90.00
#
_symmetry.space_group_name_H-M   'P 1'
#
loop_
_entity.id
_entity.type
_entity.pdbx_description
1 polymer ?
#
loop_
_entity_poly.entity_id
_entity_poly.type
_entity_poly.pdbx_seq_one_letter_code
_entity_poly.pdbx_strand_id
1 'polypeptide(L)'
;MEDKVLEIKDKMSDIVTAADVTDIRLTQAGYYWDAGYNEFDFSCKINGEMDILHMVQQRHDDGYGLVIRSEKDDIWDRISGSEAFRLEEKLLDEVQYRTYHNRIEKLASLSDCQEMHFELMENDNPNLNHVIGKLWTELNQKENMLSAKVIEDFREQTEEHFHPVDGMNAGEIEEMVSYYVQAKIIENKLDVKVENVILSGSRCRGIEKIGSDLDVVVDYKGTIREDDFFNILHEEGFAIAGIVVDINPITEDKTGPLAEYLESAEQYLKEKAAEKKLEKPSVREKIKLAKQIPQEKKKVNMEKSKNDER
;
A
#
# COMPACT_ATOMS: atom_id res chain seq x y z
N MET A 1 -41.52 14.02 -53.90
CA MET A 1 -41.59 14.26 -52.45
C MET A 1 -40.90 13.14 -51.68
N GLU A 2 -41.06 11.88 -52.11
CA GLU A 2 -40.32 10.73 -51.57
C GLU A 2 -38.79 10.84 -51.77
N ASP A 3 -38.31 11.31 -52.93
CA ASP A 3 -36.86 11.49 -53.15
C ASP A 3 -36.22 12.49 -52.19
N LYS A 4 -36.90 13.61 -51.89
CA LYS A 4 -36.41 14.59 -50.89
C LYS A 4 -36.43 14.03 -49.46
N VAL A 5 -37.34 13.11 -49.15
CA VAL A 5 -37.43 12.49 -47.82
C VAL A 5 -36.37 11.38 -47.65
N LEU A 6 -36.05 10.64 -48.72
CA LEU A 6 -34.91 9.72 -48.78
C LEU A 6 -33.58 10.46 -48.69
N GLU A 7 -33.43 11.57 -49.42
CA GLU A 7 -32.21 12.39 -49.42
C GLU A 7 -31.99 13.14 -48.08
N ILE A 8 -33.07 13.49 -47.36
CA ILE A 8 -32.99 14.03 -45.98
C ILE A 8 -32.66 12.92 -44.97
N LYS A 9 -33.15 11.68 -45.17
CA LYS A 9 -32.79 10.53 -44.32
C LYS A 9 -31.34 10.10 -44.51
N ASP A 10 -30.84 10.07 -45.75
CA ASP A 10 -29.42 9.79 -46.07
C ASP A 10 -28.49 10.88 -45.50
N LYS A 11 -28.88 12.17 -45.59
CA LYS A 11 -28.09 13.26 -44.97
C LYS A 11 -28.16 13.28 -43.45
N MET A 12 -29.21 12.74 -42.84
CA MET A 12 -29.29 12.58 -41.39
C MET A 12 -28.52 11.36 -40.88
N SER A 13 -28.32 10.31 -41.70
CA SER A 13 -27.45 9.17 -41.36
C SER A 13 -25.95 9.49 -41.45
N ASP A 14 -25.58 10.61 -42.06
CA ASP A 14 -24.19 11.11 -42.11
C ASP A 14 -23.81 11.94 -40.88
N ILE A 15 -24.74 12.35 -40.01
CA ILE A 15 -24.43 13.17 -38.83
C ILE A 15 -23.97 12.26 -37.69
N VAL A 16 -22.81 12.58 -37.10
CA VAL A 16 -22.26 11.88 -35.94
C VAL A 16 -22.53 12.70 -34.68
N THR A 17 -22.98 12.03 -33.63
CA THR A 17 -23.17 12.61 -32.29
C THR A 17 -22.11 12.10 -31.33
N ALA A 18 -21.94 12.78 -30.20
CA ALA A 18 -21.00 12.31 -29.17
C ALA A 18 -21.38 10.93 -28.61
N ALA A 19 -22.67 10.56 -28.68
CA ALA A 19 -23.17 9.28 -28.20
C ALA A 19 -22.76 8.11 -29.12
N ASP A 20 -22.57 8.37 -30.41
CA ASP A 20 -22.18 7.36 -31.40
C ASP A 20 -20.72 6.92 -31.24
N VAL A 21 -19.90 7.72 -30.53
CA VAL A 21 -18.54 7.38 -30.14
C VAL A 21 -18.55 6.64 -28.81
N THR A 22 -18.15 5.37 -28.84
CA THR A 22 -18.18 4.44 -27.70
C THR A 22 -16.84 3.73 -27.55
N ASP A 23 -16.68 2.94 -26.48
CA ASP A 23 -15.46 2.16 -26.20
C ASP A 23 -14.15 2.99 -26.26
N ILE A 24 -14.22 4.26 -25.85
CA ILE A 24 -13.11 5.20 -25.88
C ILE A 24 -11.99 4.72 -24.95
N ARG A 25 -10.77 4.70 -25.48
CA ARG A 25 -9.54 4.36 -24.75
C ARG A 25 -8.40 5.24 -25.20
N LEU A 26 -7.83 5.99 -24.27
CA LEU A 26 -6.63 6.78 -24.51
C LEU A 26 -5.47 5.86 -24.92
N THR A 27 -4.83 6.18 -26.04
CA THR A 27 -3.65 5.47 -26.55
C THR A 27 -2.39 6.32 -26.47
N GLN A 28 -2.51 7.64 -26.63
CA GLN A 28 -1.40 8.58 -26.54
C GLN A 28 -1.86 9.89 -25.90
N ALA A 29 -0.99 10.51 -25.10
CA ALA A 29 -1.18 11.85 -24.57
C ALA A 29 0.11 12.65 -24.69
N GLY A 30 0.01 13.86 -25.24
CA GLY A 30 1.09 14.82 -25.40
C GLY A 30 0.69 16.18 -24.84
N TYR A 31 1.50 16.70 -23.92
CA TYR A 31 1.30 18.02 -23.31
C TYR A 31 2.43 18.95 -23.73
N TYR A 32 2.12 19.93 -24.57
CA TYR A 32 3.09 20.87 -25.12
C TYR A 32 2.82 22.26 -24.55
N TRP A 33 3.27 22.46 -23.30
CA TRP A 33 3.07 23.72 -22.58
C TRP A 33 3.70 24.91 -23.30
N ASP A 34 4.97 24.81 -23.69
CA ASP A 34 5.70 25.89 -24.37
C ASP A 34 5.13 26.22 -25.75
N ALA A 35 4.55 25.22 -26.43
CA ALA A 35 3.93 25.40 -27.74
C ALA A 35 2.42 25.72 -27.64
N GLY A 36 1.88 25.74 -26.43
CA GLY A 36 0.49 26.13 -26.19
C GLY A 36 -0.56 25.10 -26.61
N TYR A 37 -0.25 23.83 -26.81
CA TYR A 37 -1.28 22.83 -27.19
C TYR A 37 -1.14 21.50 -26.44
N ASN A 38 -2.21 20.72 -26.44
CA ASN A 38 -2.21 19.32 -26.04
C ASN A 38 -2.72 18.48 -27.22
N GLU A 39 -2.21 17.26 -27.34
CA GLU A 39 -2.68 16.28 -28.33
C GLU A 39 -2.96 14.94 -27.65
N PHE A 40 -4.01 14.27 -28.11
CA PHE A 40 -4.43 13.00 -27.54
C PHE A 40 -4.94 12.09 -28.65
N ASP A 41 -4.52 10.82 -28.60
CA ASP A 41 -5.03 9.79 -29.48
C ASP A 41 -5.87 8.81 -28.69
N PHE A 42 -6.96 8.35 -29.30
CA PHE A 42 -7.87 7.40 -28.70
C PHE A 42 -8.23 6.30 -29.69
N SER A 43 -8.21 5.05 -29.23
CA SER A 43 -8.97 4.00 -29.90
C SER A 43 -10.42 4.06 -29.44
N CYS A 44 -11.37 3.89 -30.35
CA CYS A 44 -12.79 3.94 -30.03
C CYS A 44 -13.60 3.13 -31.05
N LYS A 45 -14.93 3.15 -30.89
CA LYS A 45 -15.88 2.77 -31.92
C LYS A 45 -16.74 3.96 -32.30
N ILE A 46 -16.88 4.21 -33.59
CA ILE A 46 -17.80 5.21 -34.15
C ILE A 46 -18.90 4.43 -34.86
N ASN A 47 -20.16 4.62 -34.46
CA ASN A 47 -21.29 3.83 -34.98
C ASN A 47 -21.08 2.30 -34.86
N GLY A 48 -20.33 1.86 -33.84
CA GLY A 48 -20.01 0.45 -33.61
C GLY A 48 -18.80 -0.09 -34.37
N GLU A 49 -18.20 0.69 -35.27
CA GLU A 49 -16.99 0.30 -36.02
C GLU A 49 -15.74 0.86 -35.36
N MET A 50 -14.69 0.04 -35.24
CA MET A 50 -13.41 0.47 -34.65
C MET A 50 -12.79 1.61 -35.44
N ASP A 51 -12.32 2.65 -34.76
CA ASP A 51 -11.61 3.79 -35.36
C ASP A 51 -10.62 4.40 -34.35
N ILE A 52 -9.83 5.37 -34.80
CA ILE A 52 -8.91 6.17 -34.00
C ILE A 52 -9.33 7.63 -34.08
N LEU A 53 -9.40 8.31 -32.93
CA LEU A 53 -9.61 9.75 -32.83
C LEU A 53 -8.32 10.45 -32.44
N HIS A 54 -8.00 11.52 -33.16
CA HIS A 54 -6.95 12.48 -32.85
C HIS A 54 -7.59 13.78 -32.36
N MET A 55 -7.37 14.13 -31.10
CA MET A 55 -7.84 15.37 -30.49
C MET A 55 -6.68 16.33 -30.27
N VAL A 56 -6.84 17.57 -30.72
CA VAL A 56 -5.89 18.66 -30.45
C VAL A 56 -6.62 19.81 -29.76
N GLN A 57 -6.10 20.21 -28.60
CA GLN A 57 -6.54 21.41 -27.87
C GLN A 57 -5.46 22.48 -27.96
N GLN A 58 -5.75 23.59 -28.62
CA GLN A 58 -4.82 24.72 -28.77
C GLN A 58 -5.23 25.90 -27.88
N ARG A 59 -4.30 26.39 -27.07
CA ARG A 59 -4.52 27.54 -26.18
C ARG A 59 -4.27 28.83 -26.94
N HIS A 60 -5.19 29.77 -26.79
CA HIS A 60 -5.11 31.12 -27.34
C HIS A 60 -5.39 32.15 -26.24
N ASP A 61 -5.04 33.41 -26.46
CA ASP A 61 -5.25 34.48 -25.47
C ASP A 61 -6.74 34.73 -25.17
N ASP A 62 -7.63 34.37 -26.12
CA ASP A 62 -9.07 34.61 -26.08
C ASP A 62 -9.92 33.34 -25.89
N GLY A 63 -9.27 32.17 -25.67
CA GLY A 63 -9.97 30.91 -25.45
C GLY A 63 -9.13 29.69 -25.84
N TYR A 64 -9.79 28.63 -26.27
CA TYR A 64 -9.11 27.45 -26.81
C TYR A 64 -9.77 26.98 -28.10
N GLY A 65 -8.93 26.49 -29.02
CA GLY A 65 -9.34 25.79 -30.22
C GLY A 65 -9.41 24.29 -29.96
N LEU A 66 -10.45 23.65 -30.47
CA LEU A 66 -10.65 22.20 -30.45
C LEU A 66 -10.67 21.68 -31.88
N VAL A 67 -9.94 20.59 -32.14
CA VAL A 67 -10.02 19.81 -33.37
C VAL A 67 -10.08 18.33 -33.00
N ILE A 68 -11.06 17.60 -33.54
CA ILE A 68 -11.20 16.14 -33.36
C ILE A 68 -11.32 15.50 -34.75
N ARG A 69 -10.39 14.61 -35.10
CA ARG A 69 -10.34 13.94 -36.42
C ARG A 69 -10.40 12.44 -36.22
N SER A 70 -11.12 11.71 -37.08
CA SER A 70 -11.04 10.24 -37.14
C SER A 70 -10.17 9.78 -38.32
N GLU A 71 -9.53 8.61 -38.20
CA GLU A 71 -8.64 8.08 -39.24
C GLU A 71 -9.38 7.55 -40.47
N LYS A 72 -10.49 6.81 -40.29
CA LYS A 72 -11.16 6.14 -41.41
C LYS A 72 -12.06 7.09 -42.20
N ASP A 73 -13.14 7.52 -41.56
CA ASP A 73 -14.15 8.40 -42.14
C ASP A 73 -14.26 9.61 -41.22
N ASP A 74 -13.61 10.70 -41.60
CA ASP A 74 -13.42 11.86 -40.74
C ASP A 74 -14.77 12.43 -40.25
N ILE A 75 -14.96 12.47 -38.94
CA ILE A 75 -16.20 12.94 -38.32
C ILE A 75 -16.26 14.46 -38.20
N TRP A 76 -15.17 15.19 -38.41
CA TRP A 76 -15.10 16.62 -38.09
C TRP A 76 -16.15 17.47 -38.80
N ASP A 77 -16.37 17.24 -40.09
CA ASP A 77 -17.37 17.97 -40.88
C ASP A 77 -18.80 17.42 -40.68
N ARG A 78 -18.95 16.32 -39.93
CA ARG A 78 -20.20 15.58 -39.69
C ARG A 78 -20.69 15.67 -38.25
N ILE A 79 -19.87 16.20 -37.34
CA ILE A 79 -20.23 16.48 -35.95
C ILE A 79 -20.58 17.95 -35.79
N SER A 80 -21.68 18.25 -35.10
CA SER A 80 -22.03 19.64 -34.79
C SER A 80 -21.12 20.20 -33.69
N GLY A 81 -20.93 21.52 -33.63
CA GLY A 81 -20.08 22.13 -32.60
C GLY A 81 -20.49 21.76 -31.17
N SER A 82 -21.80 21.72 -30.86
CA SER A 82 -22.27 21.29 -29.54
C SER A 82 -21.99 19.82 -29.24
N GLU A 83 -22.04 18.96 -30.26
CA GLU A 83 -21.69 17.54 -30.10
C GLU A 83 -20.17 17.36 -30.00
N ALA A 84 -19.37 18.20 -30.65
CA ALA A 84 -17.92 18.18 -30.52
C ALA A 84 -17.47 18.50 -29.10
N PHE A 85 -18.07 19.49 -28.43
CA PHE A 85 -17.80 19.79 -27.02
C PHE A 85 -18.25 18.66 -26.08
N ARG A 86 -19.38 18.00 -26.35
CA ARG A 86 -19.81 16.80 -25.59
C ARG A 86 -18.87 15.62 -25.80
N LEU A 87 -18.34 15.46 -27.01
CA LEU A 87 -17.35 14.43 -27.30
C LEU A 87 -16.03 14.74 -26.59
N GLU A 88 -15.56 15.99 -26.63
CA GLU A 88 -14.39 16.44 -25.88
C GLU A 88 -14.51 16.13 -24.39
N GLU A 89 -15.65 16.42 -23.76
CA GLU A 89 -15.89 16.09 -22.35
C GLU A 89 -15.67 14.59 -22.08
N LYS A 90 -16.23 13.71 -22.90
CA LYS A 90 -16.02 12.24 -22.79
C LYS A 90 -14.56 11.83 -23.01
N LEU A 91 -13.86 12.48 -23.94
CA LEU A 91 -12.46 12.20 -24.23
C LEU A 91 -11.56 12.63 -23.05
N LEU A 92 -11.83 13.80 -22.47
CA LEU A 92 -11.12 14.32 -21.31
C LEU A 92 -11.40 13.51 -20.04
N ASP A 93 -12.62 13.00 -19.85
CA ASP A 93 -12.94 12.04 -18.79
C ASP A 93 -12.03 10.80 -18.89
N GLU A 94 -11.86 10.23 -20.09
CA GLU A 94 -10.94 9.09 -20.30
C GLU A 94 -9.47 9.50 -20.09
N VAL A 95 -9.05 10.72 -20.47
CA VAL A 95 -7.71 11.25 -20.17
C VAL A 95 -7.45 11.30 -18.67
N GLN A 96 -8.37 11.88 -17.89
CA GLN A 96 -8.26 11.94 -16.44
C GLN A 96 -8.23 10.53 -15.85
N TYR A 97 -9.20 9.68 -16.22
CA TYR A 97 -9.27 8.30 -15.73
C TYR A 97 -7.97 7.54 -16.01
N ARG A 98 -7.46 7.56 -17.25
CA ARG A 98 -6.24 6.81 -17.61
C ARG A 98 -4.99 7.32 -16.94
N THR A 99 -4.90 8.63 -16.73
CA THR A 99 -3.77 9.25 -16.02
C THR A 99 -3.68 8.71 -14.59
N TYR A 100 -4.79 8.70 -13.86
CA TYR A 100 -4.81 8.24 -12.47
C TYR A 100 -4.80 6.72 -12.34
N HIS A 101 -5.56 6.00 -13.16
CA HIS A 101 -5.56 4.53 -13.21
C HIS A 101 -4.15 3.96 -13.37
N ASN A 102 -3.39 4.46 -14.35
CA ASN A 102 -2.01 3.99 -14.60
C ASN A 102 -1.05 4.31 -13.44
N ARG A 103 -1.35 5.35 -12.65
CA ARG A 103 -0.56 5.70 -11.46
C ARG A 103 -0.93 4.83 -10.28
N ILE A 104 -2.22 4.60 -10.04
CA ILE A 104 -2.74 3.69 -9.01
C ILE A 104 -2.17 2.27 -9.19
N GLU A 105 -2.14 1.76 -10.43
CA GLU A 105 -1.55 0.45 -10.72
C GLU A 105 -0.09 0.34 -10.26
N LYS A 106 0.67 1.43 -10.36
CA LYS A 106 2.11 1.49 -10.06
C LYS A 106 2.44 1.77 -8.59
N LEU A 107 1.45 2.10 -7.75
CA LEU A 107 1.68 2.32 -6.32
C LEU A 107 2.29 1.07 -5.69
N ALA A 108 3.27 1.25 -4.82
CA ALA A 108 4.05 0.16 -4.23
C ALA A 108 3.97 0.10 -2.71
N SER A 109 3.48 1.16 -2.06
CA SER A 109 3.33 1.25 -0.61
C SER A 109 2.00 1.88 -0.20
N LEU A 110 1.62 1.69 1.07
CA LEU A 110 0.44 2.33 1.67
C LEU A 110 0.61 3.87 1.72
N SER A 111 1.83 4.36 1.97
CA SER A 111 2.14 5.80 1.90
C SER A 111 1.88 6.39 0.52
N ASP A 112 2.22 5.67 -0.57
CA ASP A 112 1.92 6.15 -1.93
C ASP A 112 0.40 6.22 -2.17
N CYS A 113 -0.37 5.31 -1.57
CA CYS A 113 -1.83 5.32 -1.64
C CYS A 113 -2.42 6.54 -0.91
N GLN A 114 -1.89 6.88 0.27
CA GLN A 114 -2.28 8.08 1.01
C GLN A 114 -1.99 9.36 0.22
N GLU A 115 -0.82 9.47 -0.39
CA GLU A 115 -0.48 10.63 -1.25
C GLU A 115 -1.44 10.74 -2.44
N MET A 116 -1.74 9.61 -3.10
CA MET A 116 -2.72 9.57 -4.18
C MET A 116 -4.12 10.02 -3.71
N HIS A 117 -4.51 9.62 -2.49
CA HIS A 117 -5.78 10.04 -1.90
C HIS A 117 -5.84 11.57 -1.72
N PHE A 118 -4.79 12.20 -1.18
CA PHE A 118 -4.74 13.66 -1.06
C PHE A 118 -4.83 14.35 -2.43
N GLU A 119 -4.07 13.87 -3.41
CA GLU A 119 -4.10 14.46 -4.75
C GLU A 119 -5.49 14.38 -5.38
N LEU A 120 -6.15 13.23 -5.29
CA LEU A 120 -7.51 13.05 -5.81
C LEU A 120 -8.55 13.91 -5.11
N MET A 121 -8.36 14.23 -3.83
CA MET A 121 -9.26 15.14 -3.08
C MET A 121 -9.04 16.62 -3.43
N GLU A 122 -7.79 17.03 -3.67
CA GLU A 122 -7.45 18.43 -3.92
C GLU A 122 -7.64 18.84 -5.40
N ASN A 123 -7.76 17.87 -6.30
CA ASN A 123 -7.93 18.12 -7.71
C ASN A 123 -9.36 18.57 -8.06
N ASP A 124 -9.49 19.80 -8.57
CA ASP A 124 -10.75 20.44 -8.93
C ASP A 124 -11.16 20.28 -10.41
N ASN A 125 -10.45 19.42 -11.16
CA ASN A 125 -10.74 19.19 -12.57
C ASN A 125 -12.16 18.60 -12.76
N PRO A 126 -13.03 19.24 -13.56
CA PRO A 126 -14.41 18.81 -13.72
C PRO A 126 -14.53 17.41 -14.36
N ASN A 127 -13.66 17.07 -15.30
CA ASN A 127 -13.65 15.76 -15.95
C ASN A 127 -13.21 14.64 -15.00
N LEU A 128 -12.33 14.96 -14.03
CA LEU A 128 -11.95 14.02 -12.99
C LEU A 128 -13.17 13.67 -12.13
N ASN A 129 -14.01 14.64 -11.78
CA ASN A 129 -15.21 14.42 -10.97
C ASN A 129 -16.21 13.43 -11.59
N HIS A 130 -16.26 13.32 -12.91
CA HIS A 130 -17.11 12.33 -13.59
C HIS A 130 -16.62 10.89 -13.39
N VAL A 131 -15.31 10.69 -13.23
CA VAL A 131 -14.67 9.38 -13.12
C VAL A 131 -14.15 9.04 -11.72
N ILE A 132 -14.21 10.01 -10.79
CA ILE A 132 -13.57 9.93 -9.47
C ILE A 132 -14.04 8.73 -8.63
N GLY A 133 -15.34 8.38 -8.69
CA GLY A 133 -15.88 7.24 -7.96
C GLY A 133 -15.25 5.91 -8.38
N LYS A 134 -14.88 5.78 -9.66
CA LYS A 134 -14.17 4.60 -10.17
C LYS A 134 -12.73 4.57 -9.67
N LEU A 135 -12.04 5.72 -9.70
CA LEU A 135 -10.67 5.84 -9.20
C LEU A 135 -10.58 5.57 -7.69
N TRP A 136 -11.55 6.04 -6.90
CA TRP A 136 -11.63 5.68 -5.47
C TRP A 136 -11.76 4.18 -5.26
N THR A 137 -12.59 3.51 -6.08
CA THR A 137 -12.74 2.06 -5.99
C THR A 137 -11.44 1.34 -6.31
N GLU A 138 -10.74 1.77 -7.37
CA GLU A 138 -9.45 1.17 -7.77
C GLU A 138 -8.34 1.44 -6.73
N LEU A 139 -8.28 2.66 -6.18
CA LEU A 139 -7.32 3.00 -5.12
C LEU A 139 -7.56 2.18 -3.86
N ASN A 140 -8.82 2.07 -3.41
CA ASN A 140 -9.18 1.25 -2.25
C ASN A 140 -8.85 -0.24 -2.48
N GLN A 141 -9.04 -0.76 -3.70
CA GLN A 141 -8.63 -2.13 -4.04
C GLN A 141 -7.11 -2.30 -3.97
N LYS A 142 -6.36 -1.33 -4.48
CA LYS A 142 -4.90 -1.33 -4.44
C LYS A 142 -4.38 -1.27 -3.00
N GLU A 143 -4.97 -0.41 -2.17
CA GLU A 143 -4.64 -0.26 -0.75
C GLU A 143 -4.92 -1.55 0.04
N ASN A 144 -6.10 -2.15 -0.15
CA ASN A 144 -6.43 -3.44 0.48
C ASN A 144 -5.46 -4.55 0.08
N MET A 145 -5.05 -4.60 -1.19
CA MET A 145 -4.06 -5.58 -1.68
C MET A 145 -2.69 -5.36 -1.03
N LEU A 146 -2.23 -4.12 -0.90
CA LEU A 146 -0.96 -3.80 -0.26
C LEU A 146 -1.01 -4.07 1.26
N SER A 147 -2.11 -3.72 1.91
CA SER A 147 -2.35 -4.00 3.35
C SER A 147 -2.31 -5.50 3.65
N ALA A 148 -3.00 -6.32 2.84
CA ALA A 148 -2.95 -7.77 2.96
C ALA A 148 -1.52 -8.32 2.78
N LYS A 149 -0.77 -7.77 1.82
CA LYS A 149 0.62 -8.16 1.58
C LYS A 149 1.53 -7.81 2.77
N VAL A 150 1.37 -6.66 3.40
CA VAL A 150 2.14 -6.29 4.61
C VAL A 150 1.93 -7.32 5.72
N ILE A 151 0.68 -7.73 5.96
CA ILE A 151 0.34 -8.74 6.96
C ILE A 151 0.95 -10.10 6.60
N GLU A 152 0.87 -10.50 5.33
CA GLU A 152 1.46 -11.75 4.82
C GLU A 152 2.98 -11.75 4.99
N ASP A 153 3.68 -10.72 4.51
CA ASP A 153 5.13 -10.58 4.61
C ASP A 153 5.56 -10.59 6.11
N PHE A 154 4.79 -9.95 7.00
CA PHE A 154 5.08 -9.94 8.44
C PHE A 154 4.95 -11.35 9.06
N ARG A 155 3.95 -12.13 8.65
CA ARG A 155 3.75 -13.51 9.11
C ARG A 155 4.81 -14.45 8.55
N GLU A 156 5.18 -14.33 7.28
CA GLU A 156 6.26 -15.13 6.69
C GLU A 156 7.57 -14.91 7.45
N GLN A 157 7.91 -13.65 7.74
CA GLN A 157 9.08 -13.33 8.56
C GLN A 157 8.97 -13.91 9.98
N THR A 158 7.76 -13.99 10.52
CA THR A 158 7.51 -14.63 11.82
C THR A 158 7.74 -16.12 11.78
N GLU A 159 7.22 -16.82 10.77
CA GLU A 159 7.41 -18.27 10.61
C GLU A 159 8.89 -18.65 10.45
N GLU A 160 9.67 -17.83 9.74
CA GLU A 160 11.10 -18.07 9.53
C GLU A 160 11.92 -17.93 10.83
N HIS A 161 11.57 -16.96 11.68
CA HIS A 161 12.44 -16.54 12.79
C HIS A 161 11.93 -16.94 14.18
N PHE A 162 10.65 -17.27 14.32
CA PHE A 162 10.05 -17.60 15.60
C PHE A 162 10.63 -18.91 16.17
N HIS A 163 11.05 -18.87 17.43
CA HIS A 163 11.44 -20.07 18.15
C HIS A 163 10.21 -20.72 18.79
N PRO A 164 9.86 -21.98 18.43
CA PRO A 164 8.68 -22.65 18.96
C PRO A 164 8.63 -22.69 20.48
N VAL A 165 7.43 -22.50 21.03
CA VAL A 165 7.16 -22.51 22.47
C VAL A 165 6.44 -23.80 22.83
N ASP A 166 7.09 -24.67 23.60
CA ASP A 166 6.55 -26.00 23.95
C ASP A 166 6.08 -26.82 22.72
N GLY A 167 6.82 -26.68 21.61
CA GLY A 167 6.51 -27.32 20.33
C GLY A 167 5.50 -26.57 19.46
N MET A 168 4.86 -25.51 19.97
CA MET A 168 3.90 -24.70 19.21
C MET A 168 4.59 -23.70 18.29
N ASN A 169 4.11 -23.61 17.05
CA ASN A 169 4.50 -22.59 16.09
C ASN A 169 3.70 -21.28 16.29
N ALA A 170 4.05 -20.22 15.56
CA ALA A 170 3.43 -18.91 15.71
C ALA A 170 1.91 -18.92 15.45
N GLY A 171 1.45 -19.65 14.43
CA GLY A 171 0.02 -19.76 14.12
C GLY A 171 -0.77 -20.49 15.21
N GLU A 172 -0.20 -21.53 15.83
CA GLU A 172 -0.83 -22.22 16.96
C GLU A 172 -0.94 -21.31 18.20
N ILE A 173 0.05 -20.45 18.43
CA ILE A 173 -0.02 -19.42 19.47
C ILE A 173 -1.11 -18.39 19.16
N GLU A 174 -1.16 -17.86 17.93
CA GLU A 174 -2.21 -16.93 17.48
C GLU A 174 -3.61 -17.55 17.65
N GLU A 175 -3.77 -18.83 17.33
CA GLU A 175 -5.05 -19.54 17.47
C GLU A 175 -5.47 -19.67 18.94
N MET A 176 -4.56 -20.07 19.83
CA MET A 176 -4.83 -20.15 21.26
C MET A 176 -5.24 -18.80 21.85
N VAL A 177 -4.57 -17.72 21.44
CA VAL A 177 -4.90 -16.36 21.88
C VAL A 177 -6.26 -15.94 21.34
N SER A 178 -6.56 -16.27 20.08
CA SER A 178 -7.87 -16.01 19.48
C SER A 178 -9.00 -16.67 20.28
N TYR A 179 -8.85 -17.95 20.66
CA TYR A 179 -9.84 -18.62 21.51
C TYR A 179 -10.01 -17.95 22.87
N TYR A 180 -8.92 -17.54 23.52
CA TYR A 180 -8.96 -16.83 24.79
C TYR A 180 -9.69 -15.47 24.68
N VAL A 181 -9.35 -14.67 23.66
CA VAL A 181 -9.98 -13.37 23.39
C VAL A 181 -11.49 -13.55 23.14
N GLN A 182 -11.87 -14.53 22.33
CA GLN A 182 -13.29 -14.82 22.05
C GLN A 182 -14.05 -15.24 23.31
N ALA A 183 -13.43 -16.05 24.18
CA ALA A 183 -14.03 -16.39 25.47
C ALA A 183 -14.29 -15.14 26.32
N LYS A 184 -13.31 -14.22 26.42
CA LYS A 184 -13.45 -12.96 27.17
C LYS A 184 -14.52 -12.05 26.59
N ILE A 185 -14.66 -11.98 25.27
CA ILE A 185 -15.75 -11.24 24.60
C ILE A 185 -17.12 -11.80 25.02
N ILE A 186 -17.29 -13.13 25.00
CA ILE A 186 -18.54 -13.79 25.36
C ILE A 186 -18.85 -13.63 26.86
N GLU A 187 -17.88 -13.87 27.73
CA GLU A 187 -18.00 -13.75 29.19
C GLU A 187 -18.49 -12.34 29.60
N ASN A 188 -17.93 -11.32 28.96
CA ASN A 188 -18.22 -9.91 29.26
C ASN A 188 -19.33 -9.30 28.39
N LYS A 189 -19.92 -10.10 27.47
CA LYS A 189 -20.98 -9.67 26.54
C LYS A 189 -20.60 -8.43 25.73
N LEU A 190 -19.38 -8.43 25.21
CA LEU A 190 -18.85 -7.32 24.43
C LEU A 190 -19.34 -7.38 22.98
N ASP A 191 -19.69 -6.23 22.41
CA ASP A 191 -19.94 -6.08 20.98
C ASP A 191 -18.62 -5.84 20.26
N VAL A 192 -17.88 -6.93 20.05
CA VAL A 192 -16.55 -6.94 19.45
C VAL A 192 -16.48 -8.02 18.37
N LYS A 193 -15.99 -7.64 17.19
CA LYS A 193 -15.59 -8.53 16.12
C LYS A 193 -14.07 -8.47 15.96
N VAL A 194 -13.39 -9.56 16.28
CA VAL A 194 -11.95 -9.71 16.01
C VAL A 194 -11.76 -9.92 14.51
N GLU A 195 -10.90 -9.11 13.89
CA GLU A 195 -10.54 -9.22 12.48
C GLU A 195 -9.21 -9.98 12.32
N ASN A 196 -8.20 -9.70 13.16
CA ASN A 196 -6.92 -10.40 13.14
C ASN A 196 -6.33 -10.62 14.54
N VAL A 197 -5.53 -11.69 14.69
CA VAL A 197 -4.68 -11.96 15.84
C VAL A 197 -3.30 -12.28 15.31
N ILE A 198 -2.28 -11.51 15.70
CA ILE A 198 -0.93 -11.60 15.12
C ILE A 198 0.11 -11.61 16.23
N LEU A 199 0.97 -12.64 16.23
CA LEU A 199 2.12 -12.70 17.11
C LEU A 199 3.13 -11.62 16.73
N SER A 200 3.49 -10.79 17.69
CA SER A 200 4.36 -9.64 17.49
C SER A 200 5.55 -9.67 18.45
N GLY A 201 6.20 -8.51 18.61
CA GLY A 201 7.24 -8.28 19.59
C GLY A 201 8.52 -9.06 19.33
N SER A 202 9.36 -9.17 20.35
CA SER A 202 10.74 -9.65 20.17
C SER A 202 10.82 -11.12 19.74
N ARG A 203 9.84 -11.94 20.17
CA ARG A 203 9.81 -13.38 19.88
C ARG A 203 9.48 -13.68 18.43
N CYS A 204 8.63 -12.89 17.77
CA CYS A 204 8.28 -13.08 16.36
C CYS A 204 9.49 -12.91 15.41
N ARG A 205 10.62 -12.37 15.88
CA ARG A 205 11.87 -12.25 15.10
C ARG A 205 13.05 -13.01 15.72
N GLY A 206 12.83 -13.86 16.72
CA GLY A 206 13.91 -14.61 17.38
C GLY A 206 14.92 -13.73 18.12
N ILE A 207 14.54 -12.48 18.44
CA ILE A 207 15.42 -11.50 19.08
C ILE A 207 15.14 -11.33 20.58
N GLU A 208 14.26 -12.14 21.15
CA GLU A 208 13.88 -12.14 22.56
C GLU A 208 15.07 -12.33 23.52
N LYS A 209 14.83 -11.95 24.78
CA LYS A 209 15.72 -12.18 25.92
C LYS A 209 15.11 -13.27 26.80
N ILE A 210 15.92 -13.82 27.71
CA ILE A 210 15.42 -14.76 28.72
C ILE A 210 14.37 -14.05 29.55
N GLY A 211 13.18 -14.66 29.66
CA GLY A 211 12.05 -14.09 30.39
C GLY A 211 11.22 -13.06 29.60
N SER A 212 11.46 -12.89 28.29
CA SER A 212 10.56 -12.09 27.44
C SER A 212 9.17 -12.72 27.37
N ASP A 213 8.14 -11.88 27.37
CA ASP A 213 6.74 -12.27 27.22
C ASP A 213 6.42 -12.63 25.76
N LEU A 214 5.20 -13.12 25.51
CA LEU A 214 4.60 -13.30 24.18
C LEU A 214 3.72 -12.10 23.87
N ASP A 215 4.21 -11.18 23.04
CA ASP A 215 3.43 -10.03 22.59
C ASP A 215 2.49 -10.44 21.44
N VAL A 216 1.19 -10.17 21.56
CA VAL A 216 0.20 -10.50 20.52
C VAL A 216 -0.69 -9.29 20.28
N VAL A 217 -0.91 -8.95 19.02
CA VAL A 217 -1.77 -7.85 18.61
C VAL A 217 -3.10 -8.39 18.16
N VAL A 218 -4.19 -7.76 18.60
CA VAL A 218 -5.57 -8.13 18.25
C VAL A 218 -6.23 -6.94 17.57
N ASP A 219 -6.39 -7.02 16.26
CA ASP A 219 -7.16 -6.04 15.48
C ASP A 219 -8.65 -6.37 15.58
N TYR A 220 -9.46 -5.39 15.99
CA TYR A 220 -10.89 -5.60 16.21
C TYR A 220 -11.74 -4.39 15.83
N LYS A 221 -13.01 -4.68 15.57
CA LYS A 221 -14.09 -3.69 15.43
C LYS A 221 -15.05 -3.83 16.60
N GLY A 222 -15.44 -2.72 17.22
CA GLY A 222 -16.38 -2.74 18.34
C GLY A 222 -16.46 -1.39 19.03
N THR A 223 -17.36 -1.28 20.01
CA THR A 223 -17.57 -0.01 20.73
C THR A 223 -16.73 0.13 22.00
N ILE A 224 -16.09 -0.97 22.45
CA ILE A 224 -15.21 -0.94 23.62
C ILE A 224 -13.91 -0.22 23.29
N ARG A 225 -13.42 0.60 24.22
CA ARG A 225 -12.12 1.29 24.09
C ARG A 225 -11.00 0.27 24.26
N GLU A 226 -9.91 0.44 23.50
CA GLU A 226 -8.75 -0.46 23.55
C GLU A 226 -8.22 -0.65 24.98
N ASP A 227 -8.14 0.41 25.80
CA ASP A 227 -7.62 0.32 27.18
C ASP A 227 -8.55 -0.51 28.08
N ASP A 228 -9.86 -0.36 27.93
CA ASP A 228 -10.84 -1.13 28.68
C ASP A 228 -10.79 -2.60 28.27
N PHE A 229 -10.65 -2.87 26.97
CA PHE A 229 -10.52 -4.24 26.46
C PHE A 229 -9.20 -4.87 26.89
N PHE A 230 -8.09 -4.12 26.85
CA PHE A 230 -6.79 -4.54 27.36
C PHE A 230 -6.91 -4.94 28.84
N ASN A 231 -7.56 -4.13 29.67
CA ASN A 231 -7.75 -4.46 31.08
C ASN A 231 -8.50 -5.78 31.25
N ILE A 232 -9.63 -5.96 30.55
CA ILE A 232 -10.44 -7.20 30.59
C ILE A 232 -9.61 -8.42 30.18
N LEU A 233 -8.80 -8.31 29.14
CA LEU A 233 -7.96 -9.40 28.64
C LEU A 233 -6.86 -9.82 29.65
N HIS A 234 -6.50 -8.95 30.60
CA HIS A 234 -5.43 -9.18 31.56
C HIS A 234 -5.90 -9.35 33.01
N GLU A 235 -7.21 -9.33 33.30
CA GLU A 235 -7.73 -9.45 34.67
C GLU A 235 -7.27 -10.72 35.41
N GLU A 236 -7.25 -11.86 34.72
CA GLU A 236 -6.90 -13.17 35.31
C GLU A 236 -5.46 -13.61 34.99
N GLY A 237 -4.77 -12.85 34.13
CA GLY A 237 -3.51 -13.25 33.52
C GLY A 237 -3.67 -14.41 32.52
N PHE A 238 -2.97 -14.33 31.40
CA PHE A 238 -2.95 -15.39 30.39
C PHE A 238 -1.49 -15.80 30.10
N ALA A 239 -1.24 -17.10 30.04
CA ALA A 239 0.10 -17.64 29.82
C ALA A 239 0.04 -18.91 28.96
N ILE A 240 1.00 -19.04 28.05
CA ILE A 240 1.18 -20.23 27.21
C ILE A 240 2.53 -20.83 27.53
N ALA A 241 2.56 -22.12 27.88
CA ALA A 241 3.75 -22.83 28.35
C ALA A 241 4.50 -22.12 29.50
N GLY A 242 3.76 -21.43 30.38
CA GLY A 242 4.32 -20.65 31.49
C GLY A 242 4.97 -19.32 31.09
N ILE A 243 4.86 -18.91 29.82
CA ILE A 243 5.25 -17.58 29.33
C ILE A 243 4.01 -16.69 29.34
N VAL A 244 4.11 -15.53 29.97
CA VAL A 244 3.01 -14.54 29.99
C VAL A 244 2.75 -14.05 28.58
N VAL A 245 1.47 -13.92 28.23
CA VAL A 245 1.03 -13.35 26.96
C VAL A 245 0.53 -11.94 27.21
N ASP A 246 1.14 -10.95 26.53
CA ASP A 246 0.69 -9.56 26.52
C ASP A 246 -0.16 -9.32 25.27
N ILE A 247 -1.47 -9.15 25.47
CA ILE A 247 -2.43 -9.02 24.37
C ILE A 247 -2.79 -7.55 24.16
N ASN A 248 -2.36 -6.98 23.04
CA ASN A 248 -2.54 -5.58 22.69
C ASN A 248 -3.72 -5.44 21.70
N PRO A 249 -4.94 -5.14 22.17
CA PRO A 249 -6.06 -4.89 21.27
C PRO A 249 -5.92 -3.51 20.63
N ILE A 250 -6.11 -3.44 19.31
CA ILE A 250 -6.01 -2.22 18.52
C ILE A 250 -7.24 -2.02 17.65
N THR A 251 -7.53 -0.75 17.35
CA THR A 251 -8.59 -0.31 16.47
C THR A 251 -8.04 0.69 15.46
N GLU A 252 -8.65 0.72 14.28
CA GLU A 252 -8.30 1.66 13.22
C GLU A 252 -8.42 3.13 13.68
N ASP A 253 -9.46 3.46 14.45
CA ASP A 253 -9.74 4.83 14.89
C ASP A 253 -8.71 5.40 15.90
N LYS A 254 -8.10 4.55 16.74
CA LYS A 254 -7.17 4.99 17.79
C LYS A 254 -5.72 4.69 17.47
N THR A 255 -5.42 3.49 16.98
CA THR A 255 -4.05 3.03 16.68
C THR A 255 -3.70 3.20 15.20
N GLY A 256 -4.70 3.25 14.32
CA GLY A 256 -4.51 3.22 12.88
C GLY A 256 -4.67 1.82 12.29
N PRO A 257 -4.63 1.68 10.96
CA PRO A 257 -4.76 0.40 10.28
C PRO A 257 -3.70 -0.61 10.73
N LEU A 258 -4.09 -1.89 10.85
CA LEU A 258 -3.18 -2.96 11.27
C LEU A 258 -1.90 -3.02 10.42
N ALA A 259 -1.99 -2.83 9.11
CA ALA A 259 -0.81 -2.87 8.25
C ALA A 259 0.21 -1.76 8.59
N GLU A 260 -0.23 -0.52 8.82
CA GLU A 260 0.66 0.58 9.21
C GLU A 260 1.30 0.32 10.58
N TYR A 261 0.53 -0.26 11.51
CA TYR A 261 1.06 -0.72 12.80
C TYR A 261 2.16 -1.76 12.61
N LEU A 262 1.95 -2.76 11.75
CA LEU A 262 2.93 -3.82 11.49
C LEU A 262 4.18 -3.32 10.76
N GLU A 263 4.06 -2.36 9.84
CA GLU A 263 5.22 -1.70 9.22
C GLU A 263 6.10 -1.01 10.27
N SER A 264 5.45 -0.27 11.17
CA SER A 264 6.12 0.42 12.28
C SER A 264 6.77 -0.58 13.25
N ALA A 265 6.07 -1.66 13.59
CA ALA A 265 6.59 -2.74 14.42
C ALA A 265 7.79 -3.42 13.77
N GLU A 266 7.73 -3.71 12.46
CA GLU A 266 8.82 -4.33 11.72
C GLU A 266 10.06 -3.44 11.68
N GLN A 267 9.91 -2.13 11.45
CA GLN A 267 11.02 -1.19 11.50
C GLN A 267 11.69 -1.19 12.88
N TYR A 268 10.89 -1.12 13.95
CA TYR A 268 11.40 -1.19 15.33
C TYR A 268 12.16 -2.50 15.61
N LEU A 269 11.62 -3.64 15.18
CA LEU A 269 12.24 -4.95 15.37
C LEU A 269 13.56 -5.08 14.59
N LYS A 270 13.63 -4.53 13.37
CA LYS A 270 14.88 -4.46 12.59
C LYS A 270 15.96 -3.66 13.30
N GLU A 271 15.61 -2.50 13.87
CA GLU A 271 16.53 -1.69 14.67
C GLU A 271 17.04 -2.46 15.90
N LYS A 272 16.15 -3.13 16.63
CA LYS A 272 16.52 -3.97 17.79
C LYS A 272 17.40 -5.16 17.40
N ALA A 273 17.14 -5.79 16.27
CA ALA A 273 17.97 -6.86 15.75
C ALA A 273 19.39 -6.38 15.40
N ALA A 274 19.52 -5.16 14.85
CA ALA A 274 20.82 -4.54 14.56
C ALA A 274 21.60 -4.20 15.84
N GLU A 275 20.94 -3.65 16.86
CA GLU A 275 21.55 -3.39 18.18
C GLU A 275 22.10 -4.69 18.80
N LYS A 276 21.31 -5.77 18.80
CA LYS A 276 21.72 -7.09 19.34
C LYS A 276 22.94 -7.68 18.61
N LYS A 277 23.10 -7.39 17.31
CA LYS A 277 24.29 -7.78 16.53
C LYS A 277 25.53 -6.96 16.91
N LEU A 278 25.38 -5.67 17.20
CA LEU A 278 26.48 -4.79 17.62
C LEU A 278 26.96 -5.05 19.06
N GLU A 279 26.07 -5.46 19.96
CA GLU A 279 26.40 -5.78 21.36
C GLU A 279 27.27 -7.05 21.54
N LYS A 280 27.53 -7.81 20.47
CA LYS A 280 28.41 -8.99 20.51
C LYS A 280 29.62 -8.82 19.57
N PRO A 281 30.82 -8.66 20.15
CA PRO A 281 31.86 -9.65 19.91
C PRO A 281 31.84 -10.61 21.08
N SER A 282 31.45 -11.85 20.80
CA SER A 282 31.34 -12.92 21.79
C SER A 282 32.63 -13.06 22.58
N VAL A 283 32.55 -13.40 23.87
CA VAL A 283 33.71 -13.83 24.67
C VAL A 283 34.49 -14.94 23.93
N ARG A 284 33.81 -15.74 23.10
CA ARG A 284 34.41 -16.76 22.24
C ARG A 284 35.26 -16.18 21.09
N GLU A 285 34.86 -15.05 20.53
CA GLU A 285 35.64 -14.31 19.51
C GLU A 285 36.80 -13.57 20.16
N LYS A 286 36.59 -12.96 21.33
CA LYS A 286 37.67 -12.38 22.15
C LYS A 286 38.69 -13.43 22.58
N ILE A 287 38.27 -14.66 22.91
CA ILE A 287 39.16 -15.79 23.22
C ILE A 287 39.86 -16.32 21.96
N LYS A 288 39.20 -16.35 20.79
CA LYS A 288 39.84 -16.73 19.51
C LYS A 288 40.92 -15.71 19.11
N LEU A 289 40.64 -14.41 19.25
CA LEU A 289 41.58 -13.32 19.00
C LEU A 289 42.75 -13.33 20.00
N ALA A 290 42.48 -13.58 21.29
CA ALA A 290 43.52 -13.68 22.32
C ALA A 290 44.44 -14.90 22.16
N LYS A 291 43.96 -15.99 21.54
CA LYS A 291 44.76 -17.19 21.23
C LYS A 291 45.62 -17.06 19.96
N GLN A 292 45.42 -16.01 19.15
CA GLN A 292 46.19 -15.76 17.92
C GLN A 292 47.35 -14.79 18.11
N ILE A 293 47.57 -14.26 19.32
CA ILE A 293 48.74 -13.43 19.63
C ILE A 293 49.91 -14.35 20.03
N PRO A 294 51.03 -14.39 19.29
CA PRO A 294 52.21 -15.15 19.70
C PRO A 294 52.76 -14.59 21.02
N GLN A 295 53.03 -15.47 21.98
CA GLN A 295 53.77 -15.13 23.20
C GLN A 295 55.21 -14.74 22.83
N GLU A 296 55.45 -13.45 22.60
CA GLU A 296 56.79 -12.88 22.71
C GLU A 296 56.84 -11.88 23.86
N LYS A 297 57.89 -12.05 24.68
CA LYS A 297 58.35 -11.19 25.80
C LYS A 297 57.83 -11.52 27.19
N LYS A 298 58.30 -12.64 27.73
CA LYS A 298 58.78 -12.72 29.12
C LYS A 298 60.12 -13.44 29.20
N LYS A 299 61.20 -12.73 28.86
CA LYS A 299 62.56 -12.94 29.37
C LYS A 299 63.21 -11.57 29.47
N VAL A 300 64.08 -11.40 30.47
CA VAL A 300 64.79 -10.18 30.90
C VAL A 300 64.05 -9.35 31.96
N ASN A 301 64.08 -9.83 33.20
CA ASN A 301 64.79 -9.16 34.30
C ASN A 301 64.69 -9.99 35.60
N MET A 302 65.57 -10.98 35.71
CA MET A 302 65.92 -11.61 36.99
C MET A 302 67.44 -11.76 36.97
N GLU A 303 68.16 -10.68 37.24
CA GLU A 303 69.54 -10.71 37.75
C GLU A 303 69.96 -9.29 38.10
N LYS A 304 69.70 -8.90 39.35
CA LYS A 304 70.49 -7.91 40.10
C LYS A 304 70.07 -7.98 41.58
N SER A 305 70.68 -8.92 42.29
CA SER A 305 70.84 -8.89 43.75
C SER A 305 71.78 -10.02 44.17
N LYS A 306 73.09 -9.76 44.03
CA LYS A 306 74.08 -10.33 44.95
C LYS A 306 74.98 -9.18 45.38
N ASN A 307 74.85 -8.84 46.65
CA ASN A 307 75.69 -7.91 47.39
C ASN A 307 77.14 -8.39 47.43
N ASP A 308 78.04 -7.43 47.31
CA ASP A 308 79.14 -7.11 48.23
C ASP A 308 79.53 -8.18 49.28
N GLU A 309 80.71 -8.75 49.06
CA GLU A 309 81.69 -9.08 50.11
C GLU A 309 83.08 -8.60 49.64
N ARG A 310 83.45 -7.39 50.05
CA ARG A 310 84.76 -7.05 50.64
C ARG A 310 84.85 -5.58 51.02
#